data_AF-A0A2H4VN42-F1
#
_entry.id   AF-A0A2H4VN42-F1
#
_cell.length_a   1.000
_cell.length_b   1.000
_cell.length_c   1.000
_cell.angle_alpha   90.00
_cell.angle_beta   90.00
_cell.angle_gamma   90.00
#
_symmetry.space_group_name_H-M   'P 1'
#
loop_
_entity.id
_entity.type
_entity.pdbx_description
1 polymer ?
#
loop_
_entity_poly.entity_id
_entity_poly.type
_entity_poly.pdbx_seq_one_letter_code
_entity_poly.pdbx_strand_id
1 'polypeptide(L)'
;MYKTYNNIWQRLGAFLGPILITIFICFKFTDPNFSWLAFLYWIHLPLVMIHETEEYILSPIGFEKFANYYTVLSKDPPEEDSPLSPAYKLFVNMSIWIWAVLGALLVTVLPWVGMGLIFFQLLINGIQHTIIFQIKKPGYNPGFLTTWLVLNPFCVVTIFYAYYAHALNSLDWLLALILGVGFIGILLLKTTSKRKEE
;
A
#
# COMPACT_ATOMS: atom_id res chain seq x y z
N MET A 1 13.81 0.48 -25.62
CA MET A 1 13.22 1.83 -25.42
C MET A 1 11.91 1.84 -24.62
N TYR A 2 11.26 0.69 -24.36
CA TYR A 2 10.04 0.60 -23.52
C TYR A 2 10.30 0.53 -21.99
N LYS A 3 11.51 0.16 -21.53
CA LYS A 3 11.83 0.03 -20.08
C LYS A 3 11.77 1.37 -19.32
N THR A 4 11.89 2.52 -19.99
CA THR A 4 12.10 3.83 -19.33
C THR A 4 10.80 4.52 -18.88
N TYR A 5 9.69 4.32 -19.57
CA TYR A 5 8.40 4.96 -19.22
C TYR A 5 7.75 4.31 -17.99
N ASN A 6 7.91 3.00 -17.80
CA ASN A 6 7.28 2.24 -16.71
C ASN A 6 7.83 2.54 -15.31
N ASN A 7 8.84 3.40 -15.17
CA ASN A 7 9.42 3.78 -13.88
C ASN A 7 9.20 5.26 -13.52
N ILE A 8 8.60 6.07 -14.41
CA ILE A 8 8.39 7.50 -14.12
C ILE A 8 7.45 7.70 -12.93
N TRP A 9 6.44 6.83 -12.78
CA TRP A 9 5.48 6.88 -11.67
C TRP A 9 6.14 6.73 -10.30
N GLN A 10 7.23 5.94 -10.20
CA GLN A 10 7.97 5.77 -8.94
C GLN A 10 8.58 7.10 -8.51
N ARG A 11 9.23 7.81 -9.46
CA ARG A 11 9.84 9.12 -9.22
C ARG A 11 8.78 10.19 -8.95
N LEU A 12 7.65 10.11 -9.64
CA LEU A 12 6.50 10.99 -9.36
C LEU A 12 5.99 10.77 -7.95
N GLY A 13 5.86 9.52 -7.47
CA GLY A 13 5.49 9.22 -6.10
C GLY A 13 6.46 9.84 -5.08
N ALA A 14 7.77 9.63 -5.28
CA ALA A 14 8.80 10.19 -4.41
C ALA A 14 8.78 11.73 -4.33
N PHE A 15 8.50 12.39 -5.45
CA PHE A 15 8.41 13.85 -5.52
C PHE A 15 7.09 14.39 -4.96
N LEU A 16 5.96 13.78 -5.33
CA LEU A 16 4.62 14.24 -4.96
C LEU A 16 4.28 13.91 -3.51
N GLY A 17 4.78 12.80 -2.94
CA GLY A 17 4.47 12.37 -1.59
C GLY A 17 4.69 13.47 -0.53
N PRO A 18 5.90 14.03 -0.40
CA PRO A 18 6.18 15.11 0.54
C PRO A 18 5.31 16.36 0.30
N ILE A 19 5.08 16.73 -0.96
CA ILE A 19 4.26 17.90 -1.33
C ILE A 19 2.81 17.70 -0.86
N LEU A 20 2.24 16.52 -1.12
CA LEU A 20 0.88 16.19 -0.71
C LEU A 20 0.73 16.14 0.82
N ILE A 21 1.74 15.62 1.54
CA ILE A 21 1.77 15.68 3.02
C ILE A 21 1.68 17.13 3.49
N THR A 22 2.53 18.02 2.94
CA THR A 22 2.50 19.43 3.30
C THR A 22 1.13 20.05 3.03
N ILE A 23 0.56 19.81 1.84
CA ILE A 23 -0.75 20.33 1.45
C ILE A 23 -1.85 19.86 2.42
N PHE A 24 -1.91 18.56 2.74
CA PHE A 24 -2.95 18.04 3.63
C PHE A 24 -2.78 18.48 5.09
N ILE A 25 -1.55 18.64 5.55
CA ILE A 25 -1.27 19.26 6.86
C ILE A 25 -1.79 20.70 6.87
N CYS A 26 -1.45 21.49 5.85
CA CYS A 26 -1.96 22.87 5.74
C CYS A 26 -3.49 22.88 5.77
N PHE A 27 -4.16 22.08 4.94
CA PHE A 27 -5.63 22.00 4.95
C PHE A 27 -6.18 21.61 6.31
N LYS A 28 -5.57 20.65 7.02
CA LYS A 28 -6.04 20.21 8.34
C LYS A 28 -6.05 21.35 9.36
N PHE A 29 -5.13 22.30 9.24
CA PHE A 29 -5.00 23.44 10.16
C PHE A 29 -5.69 24.71 9.65
N THR A 30 -6.04 24.81 8.36
CA THR A 30 -6.71 25.98 7.80
C THR A 30 -8.21 25.78 7.56
N ASP A 31 -8.67 24.55 7.33
CA ASP A 31 -10.09 24.22 7.13
C ASP A 31 -10.67 23.49 8.36
N PRO A 32 -11.55 24.13 9.15
CA PRO A 32 -12.16 23.49 10.31
C PRO A 32 -13.11 22.36 9.96
N ASN A 33 -13.63 22.31 8.72
CA ASN A 33 -14.50 21.23 8.26
C ASN A 33 -13.70 19.99 7.84
N PHE A 34 -12.37 20.12 7.71
CA PHE A 34 -11.53 19.00 7.36
C PHE A 34 -11.34 18.10 8.59
N SER A 35 -12.24 17.13 8.71
CA SER A 35 -12.29 16.20 9.84
C SER A 35 -10.99 15.40 9.96
N TRP A 36 -10.66 14.97 11.16
CA TRP A 36 -9.48 14.14 11.39
C TRP A 36 -9.50 12.82 10.61
N LEU A 37 -10.66 12.17 10.46
CA LEU A 37 -10.75 10.96 9.66
C LEU A 37 -10.47 11.25 8.18
N ALA A 38 -11.01 12.35 7.65
CA ALA A 38 -10.75 12.77 6.28
C ALA A 38 -9.26 13.07 6.07
N PHE A 39 -8.65 13.81 7.00
CA PHE A 39 -7.20 14.06 6.98
C PHE A 39 -6.40 12.77 6.97
N LEU A 40 -6.68 11.83 7.89
CA LEU A 40 -5.99 10.55 7.95
C LEU A 40 -6.11 9.78 6.62
N TYR A 41 -7.28 9.76 6.00
CA TYR A 41 -7.46 9.10 4.71
C TYR A 41 -6.72 9.81 3.56
N TRP A 42 -6.68 11.14 3.55
CA TRP A 42 -5.92 11.89 2.54
C TRP A 42 -4.41 11.73 2.69
N ILE A 43 -3.87 11.72 3.93
CA ILE A 43 -2.43 11.49 4.12
C ILE A 43 -2.01 10.06 3.80
N HIS A 44 -2.95 9.11 3.75
CA HIS A 44 -2.64 7.72 3.44
C HIS A 44 -1.92 7.60 2.08
N LEU A 45 -2.42 8.28 1.05
CA LEU A 45 -1.83 8.24 -0.29
C LEU A 45 -0.33 8.61 -0.29
N PRO A 46 0.10 9.79 0.20
CA PRO A 46 1.51 10.12 0.19
C PRO A 46 2.36 9.27 1.14
N LEU A 47 1.80 8.70 2.21
CA LEU A 47 2.54 7.72 3.02
C LEU A 47 2.82 6.43 2.24
N VAL A 48 1.86 5.98 1.42
CA VAL A 48 2.09 4.86 0.48
C VAL A 48 3.14 5.25 -0.56
N MET A 49 3.12 6.46 -1.12
CA MET A 49 4.16 6.91 -2.06
C MET A 49 5.57 6.91 -1.43
N ILE A 50 5.68 7.26 -0.14
CA ILE A 50 6.96 7.16 0.60
C ILE A 50 7.39 5.71 0.74
N HIS A 51 6.47 4.80 1.04
CA HIS A 51 6.75 3.37 1.10
C HIS A 51 7.24 2.82 -0.24
N GLU A 52 6.55 3.16 -1.33
CA GLU A 52 6.96 2.80 -2.69
C GLU A 52 8.33 3.40 -3.08
N THR A 53 8.69 4.56 -2.52
CA THR A 53 10.02 5.15 -2.72
C THR A 53 11.11 4.26 -2.11
N GLU A 54 10.87 3.71 -0.92
CA GLU A 54 11.79 2.71 -0.35
C GLU A 54 11.86 1.47 -1.24
N GLU A 55 10.71 0.95 -1.66
CA GLU A 55 10.61 -0.28 -2.46
C GLU A 55 11.33 -0.21 -3.81
N TYR A 56 11.17 0.89 -4.54
CA TYR A 56 11.55 0.96 -5.95
C TYR A 56 12.72 1.90 -6.26
N ILE A 57 13.04 2.86 -5.38
CA ILE A 57 14.09 3.85 -5.63
C ILE A 57 15.27 3.67 -4.68
N LEU A 58 15.01 3.54 -3.38
CA LEU A 58 16.09 3.52 -2.37
C LEU A 58 16.64 2.13 -2.12
N SER A 59 15.85 1.09 -2.35
CA SER A 59 16.30 -0.29 -2.20
C SER A 59 17.45 -0.63 -3.18
N PRO A 60 18.55 -1.26 -2.72
CA PRO A 60 19.67 -1.62 -3.58
C PRO A 60 19.33 -2.57 -4.73
N ILE A 61 18.30 -3.42 -4.56
CA ILE A 61 17.89 -4.43 -5.55
C ILE A 61 16.52 -4.16 -6.15
N GLY A 62 15.70 -3.31 -5.52
CA GLY A 62 14.31 -3.06 -5.89
C GLY A 62 13.35 -4.20 -5.49
N PHE A 63 12.10 -3.83 -5.18
CA PHE A 63 11.06 -4.78 -4.74
C PHE A 63 10.74 -5.87 -5.78
N GLU A 64 10.69 -5.52 -7.06
CA GLU A 64 10.38 -6.46 -8.15
C GLU A 64 11.36 -7.62 -8.21
N LYS A 65 12.66 -7.31 -8.27
CA LYS A 65 13.72 -8.31 -8.26
C LYS A 65 13.76 -9.06 -6.93
N PHE A 66 13.47 -8.39 -5.82
CA PHE A 66 13.40 -9.05 -4.53
C PHE A 66 12.30 -10.13 -4.51
N ALA A 67 11.08 -9.77 -4.90
CA ALA A 67 9.92 -10.65 -4.95
C ALA A 67 10.16 -11.87 -5.84
N ASN A 68 10.69 -11.64 -7.05
CA ASN A 68 10.85 -12.67 -8.07
C ASN A 68 11.95 -13.70 -7.77
N TYR A 69 12.97 -13.35 -6.98
CA TYR A 69 14.12 -14.23 -6.72
C TYR A 69 14.21 -14.74 -5.28
N TYR A 70 13.85 -13.93 -4.29
CA TYR A 70 14.21 -14.17 -2.89
C TYR A 70 13.03 -14.44 -1.96
N THR A 71 11.81 -14.52 -2.48
CA THR A 71 10.61 -14.78 -1.66
C THR A 71 9.98 -16.13 -2.02
N VAL A 72 8.99 -16.55 -1.22
CA VAL A 72 8.15 -17.73 -1.51
C VAL A 72 7.25 -17.57 -2.74
N LEU A 73 7.19 -16.36 -3.31
CA LEU A 73 6.45 -16.07 -4.53
C LEU A 73 7.26 -16.40 -5.79
N SER A 74 8.59 -16.56 -5.68
CA SER A 74 9.46 -16.86 -6.82
C SER A 74 9.05 -18.15 -7.53
N LYS A 75 9.21 -18.20 -8.85
CA LYS A 75 9.25 -19.46 -9.60
C LYS A 75 10.50 -20.28 -9.26
N ASP A 76 10.48 -21.55 -9.67
CA ASP A 76 11.62 -22.46 -9.59
C ASP A 76 11.86 -23.12 -10.98
N PRO A 77 12.89 -22.67 -11.74
CA PRO A 77 13.87 -21.65 -11.39
C PRO A 77 13.30 -20.21 -11.37
N PRO A 78 13.93 -19.26 -10.65
CA PRO A 78 13.50 -17.85 -10.65
C PRO A 78 13.60 -17.16 -12.03
N GLU A 79 12.66 -16.26 -12.31
CA GLU A 79 12.55 -15.51 -13.58
C GLU A 79 12.54 -14.00 -13.33
N GLU A 80 13.05 -13.18 -14.26
CA GLU A 80 13.18 -11.72 -14.05
C GLU A 80 11.83 -11.01 -13.94
N ASP A 81 10.85 -11.40 -14.76
CA ASP A 81 9.55 -10.74 -14.89
C ASP A 81 8.39 -11.57 -14.28
N SER A 82 8.67 -12.53 -13.39
CA SER A 82 7.66 -13.41 -12.79
C SER A 82 7.93 -13.77 -11.32
N PRO A 83 6.89 -13.73 -10.44
CA PRO A 83 5.49 -13.43 -10.75
C PRO A 83 5.19 -11.93 -10.91
N LEU A 84 6.12 -11.05 -10.52
CA LEU A 84 5.96 -9.60 -10.60
C LEU A 84 6.59 -9.06 -11.88
N SER A 85 5.78 -8.76 -12.89
CA SER A 85 6.23 -8.06 -14.10
C SER A 85 6.12 -6.53 -13.93
N PRO A 86 6.79 -5.73 -14.77
CA PRO A 86 6.67 -4.26 -14.70
C PRO A 86 5.23 -3.75 -14.80
N ALA A 87 4.41 -4.39 -15.63
CA ALA A 87 3.00 -4.04 -15.79
C ALA A 87 2.16 -4.44 -14.56
N TYR A 88 2.43 -5.60 -13.97
CA TYR A 88 1.71 -6.04 -12.77
C TYR A 88 2.05 -5.15 -11.58
N LYS A 89 3.34 -4.82 -11.40
CA LYS A 89 3.79 -3.84 -10.41
C LYS A 89 3.05 -2.49 -10.56
N LEU A 90 3.00 -1.93 -11.77
CA LEU A 90 2.29 -0.68 -12.02
C LEU A 90 0.80 -0.80 -11.66
N PHE A 91 0.14 -1.89 -12.08
CA PHE A 91 -1.27 -2.14 -11.79
C PHE A 91 -1.57 -2.16 -10.29
N VAL A 92 -0.76 -2.86 -9.48
CA VAL A 92 -0.95 -2.95 -8.03
C VAL A 92 -0.84 -1.56 -7.38
N ASN A 93 0.25 -0.83 -7.66
CA ASN A 93 0.49 0.47 -7.04
C ASN A 93 -0.56 1.51 -7.47
N MET A 94 -0.92 1.57 -8.75
CA MET A 94 -1.96 2.50 -9.22
C MET A 94 -3.34 2.17 -8.64
N SER A 95 -3.65 0.88 -8.45
CA SER A 95 -4.89 0.46 -7.80
C SER A 95 -4.94 0.89 -6.33
N ILE A 96 -3.81 0.82 -5.61
CA ILE A 96 -3.68 1.34 -4.24
C ILE A 96 -3.86 2.86 -4.21
N TRP A 97 -3.26 3.59 -5.15
CA TRP A 97 -3.41 5.06 -5.22
C TRP A 97 -4.85 5.47 -5.48
N ILE A 98 -5.51 4.83 -6.45
CA ILE A 98 -6.92 5.06 -6.76
C ILE A 98 -7.78 4.76 -5.52
N TRP A 99 -7.52 3.64 -4.84
CA TRP A 99 -8.24 3.28 -3.63
C TRP A 99 -8.04 4.30 -2.51
N ALA A 100 -6.81 4.80 -2.30
CA ALA A 100 -6.55 5.83 -1.31
C ALA A 100 -7.35 7.12 -1.59
N VAL A 101 -7.36 7.57 -2.86
CA VAL A 101 -8.14 8.74 -3.29
C VAL A 101 -9.63 8.50 -3.11
N LEU A 102 -10.15 7.34 -3.53
CA LEU A 102 -11.57 7.01 -3.35
C LEU A 102 -11.96 6.95 -1.87
N GLY A 103 -11.12 6.36 -1.03
CA GLY A 103 -11.35 6.31 0.41
C GLY A 103 -11.45 7.70 1.03
N ALA A 104 -10.55 8.61 0.63
CA ALA A 104 -10.53 9.98 1.12
C ALA A 104 -11.72 10.82 0.60
N LEU A 105 -12.08 10.68 -0.68
CA LEU A 105 -13.24 11.37 -1.28
C LEU A 105 -14.57 10.90 -0.68
N LEU A 106 -14.69 9.61 -0.36
CA LEU A 106 -15.92 8.99 0.11
C LEU A 106 -16.05 8.96 1.64
N VAL A 107 -15.12 9.56 2.38
CA VAL A 107 -15.04 9.44 3.85
C VAL A 107 -16.33 9.80 4.59
N THR A 108 -17.15 10.71 4.05
CA THR A 108 -18.41 11.15 4.68
C THR A 108 -19.60 10.24 4.39
N VAL A 109 -19.54 9.43 3.32
CA VAL A 109 -20.66 8.60 2.85
C VAL A 109 -20.38 7.11 2.93
N LEU A 110 -19.13 6.69 2.70
CA LEU A 110 -18.66 5.31 2.71
C LEU A 110 -17.29 5.24 3.40
N PRO A 111 -17.18 5.59 4.70
CA PRO A 111 -15.92 5.63 5.44
C PRO A 111 -15.18 4.29 5.45
N TRP A 112 -15.91 3.18 5.29
CA TRP A 112 -15.36 1.83 5.20
C TRP A 112 -14.45 1.61 3.97
N VAL A 113 -14.59 2.41 2.91
CA VAL A 113 -13.72 2.29 1.71
C VAL A 113 -12.28 2.64 2.07
N GLY A 114 -12.05 3.79 2.75
CA GLY A 114 -10.72 4.18 3.21
C GLY A 114 -10.19 3.27 4.32
N MET A 115 -11.06 2.86 5.26
CA MET A 115 -10.68 1.91 6.31
C MET A 115 -10.28 0.54 5.73
N GLY A 116 -10.91 0.12 4.62
CA GLY A 116 -10.53 -1.11 3.94
C GLY A 116 -9.08 -1.07 3.44
N LEU A 117 -8.62 0.09 2.94
CA LEU A 117 -7.22 0.25 2.58
C LEU A 117 -6.30 0.24 3.81
N ILE A 118 -6.74 0.80 4.94
CA ILE A 118 -6.00 0.74 6.21
C ILE A 118 -5.81 -0.71 6.66
N PHE A 119 -6.87 -1.53 6.61
CA PHE A 119 -6.75 -2.97 6.89
C PHE A 119 -5.88 -3.69 5.87
N PHE A 120 -6.00 -3.37 4.58
CA PHE A 120 -5.13 -3.93 3.55
C PHE A 120 -3.67 -3.65 3.87
N GLN A 121 -3.28 -2.42 4.20
CA GLN A 121 -1.90 -2.07 4.51
C GLN A 121 -1.38 -2.75 5.77
N LEU A 122 -2.17 -2.73 6.85
CA LEU A 122 -1.78 -3.34 8.11
C LEU A 122 -1.64 -4.87 8.00
N LEU A 123 -2.57 -5.52 7.30
CA LEU A 123 -2.59 -6.97 7.17
C LEU A 123 -1.66 -7.44 6.05
N ILE A 124 -1.73 -6.89 4.85
CA ILE A 124 -0.90 -7.34 3.74
C ILE A 124 0.51 -6.84 3.86
N ASN A 125 0.73 -5.54 3.77
CA ASN A 125 2.09 -5.02 3.77
C ASN A 125 2.77 -5.36 5.11
N GLY A 126 2.05 -5.19 6.23
CA GLY A 126 2.52 -5.63 7.54
C GLY A 126 2.94 -7.11 7.61
N ILE A 127 2.06 -8.05 7.25
CA ILE A 127 2.39 -9.50 7.32
C ILE A 127 3.39 -9.91 6.24
N GLN A 128 3.32 -9.34 5.04
CA GLN A 128 4.21 -9.69 3.94
C GLN A 128 5.66 -9.35 4.24
N HIS A 129 5.94 -8.09 4.60
CA HIS A 129 7.29 -7.64 4.90
C HIS A 129 7.86 -8.28 6.18
N THR A 130 7.00 -8.71 7.11
CA THR A 130 7.41 -9.26 8.42
C THR A 130 7.52 -10.78 8.44
N ILE A 131 6.60 -11.48 7.80
CA ILE A 131 6.49 -12.94 7.88
C ILE A 131 6.78 -13.55 6.52
N ILE A 132 5.96 -13.25 5.50
CA ILE A 132 5.97 -14.01 4.23
C ILE A 132 7.31 -13.87 3.50
N PHE A 133 7.85 -12.65 3.38
CA PHE A 133 9.12 -12.41 2.70
C PHE A 133 10.34 -12.89 3.50
N GLN A 134 10.17 -13.13 4.80
CA GLN A 134 11.23 -13.65 5.65
C GLN A 134 11.39 -15.17 5.55
N ILE A 135 10.41 -15.90 4.99
CA ILE A 135 10.41 -17.37 4.97
C ILE A 135 11.59 -17.95 4.17
N LYS A 136 11.85 -17.45 2.95
CA LYS A 136 12.88 -17.99 2.06
C LYS A 136 14.25 -17.37 2.32
N LYS A 137 14.30 -16.06 2.59
CA LYS A 137 15.53 -15.31 2.83
C LYS A 137 15.31 -14.26 3.93
N PRO A 138 15.60 -14.62 5.19
CA PRO A 138 15.50 -13.67 6.30
C PRO A 138 16.44 -12.48 6.10
N GLY A 139 15.97 -11.28 6.41
CA GLY A 139 16.75 -10.04 6.37
C GLY A 139 15.94 -8.83 5.93
N TYR A 140 16.66 -7.76 5.57
CA TYR A 140 16.05 -6.58 4.97
C TYR A 140 15.35 -6.95 3.66
N ASN A 141 14.12 -6.47 3.50
CA ASN A 141 13.41 -6.50 2.23
C ASN A 141 12.93 -5.09 1.85
N PRO A 142 12.82 -4.79 0.55
CA PRO A 142 12.40 -3.47 0.09
C PRO A 142 11.00 -3.15 0.65
N GLY A 143 10.83 -1.97 1.25
CA GLY A 143 9.57 -1.55 1.88
C GLY A 143 9.44 -1.92 3.36
N PHE A 144 10.37 -2.69 3.92
CA PHE A 144 10.32 -3.13 5.32
C PHE A 144 10.35 -1.97 6.32
N LEU A 145 11.23 -0.97 6.11
CA LEU A 145 11.42 0.10 7.07
C LEU A 145 10.21 1.02 7.13
N THR A 146 9.71 1.44 5.97
CA THR A 146 8.52 2.29 5.85
C THR A 146 7.25 1.55 6.27
N THR A 147 7.15 0.23 6.04
CA THR A 147 6.04 -0.56 6.62
C THR A 147 6.01 -0.43 8.14
N TRP A 148 7.14 -0.61 8.81
CA TRP A 148 7.19 -0.63 10.28
C TRP A 148 7.26 0.74 10.95
N LEU A 149 7.91 1.71 10.32
CA LEU A 149 8.14 3.03 10.90
C LEU A 149 7.10 4.06 10.45
N VAL A 150 6.38 3.80 9.36
CA VAL A 150 5.44 4.76 8.76
C VAL A 150 4.04 4.15 8.66
N LEU A 151 3.84 3.12 7.83
CA LEU A 151 2.50 2.63 7.50
C LEU A 151 1.80 1.91 8.65
N ASN A 152 2.46 0.96 9.34
CA ASN A 152 1.84 0.23 10.45
C ASN A 152 1.47 1.17 11.61
N PRO A 153 2.37 2.06 12.11
CA PRO A 153 1.99 3.04 13.13
C PRO A 153 0.82 3.92 12.68
N PHE A 154 0.85 4.41 11.44
CA PHE A 154 -0.24 5.20 10.87
C PHE A 154 -1.57 4.43 10.83
N CYS A 155 -1.56 3.17 10.39
CA CYS A 155 -2.75 2.33 10.33
C CYS A 155 -3.32 2.09 11.74
N VAL A 156 -2.47 1.79 12.72
CA VAL A 156 -2.88 1.59 14.13
C VAL A 156 -3.49 2.87 14.70
N VAL A 157 -2.85 4.02 14.49
CA VAL A 157 -3.38 5.33 14.93
C VAL A 157 -4.73 5.62 14.27
N THR A 158 -4.86 5.33 12.98
CA THR A 158 -6.12 5.57 12.24
C THR A 158 -7.25 4.70 12.74
N ILE A 159 -7.00 3.40 12.97
CA ILE A 159 -7.98 2.47 13.54
C ILE A 159 -8.37 2.93 14.96
N PHE A 160 -7.38 3.25 15.80
CA PHE A 160 -7.62 3.69 17.17
C PHE A 160 -8.44 4.98 17.21
N TYR A 161 -8.10 5.97 16.39
CA TYR A 161 -8.86 7.21 16.24
C TYR A 161 -10.30 6.93 15.80
N ALA A 162 -10.48 6.13 14.74
CA ALA A 162 -11.80 5.81 14.20
C ALA A 162 -12.69 5.10 15.22
N TYR A 163 -12.12 4.19 16.02
CA TYR A 163 -12.81 3.52 17.10
C TYR A 163 -13.21 4.49 18.21
N TYR A 164 -12.26 5.28 18.72
CA TYR A 164 -12.49 6.20 19.84
C TYR A 164 -13.47 7.33 19.48
N ALA A 165 -13.39 7.85 18.26
CA ALA A 165 -14.27 8.90 17.77
C ALA A 165 -15.65 8.38 17.32
N HIS A 166 -15.90 7.07 17.43
CA HIS A 166 -17.10 6.40 16.89
C HIS A 166 -17.38 6.76 15.43
N ALA A 167 -16.31 6.89 14.63
CA ALA A 167 -16.40 7.41 13.27
C ALA A 167 -16.97 6.40 12.26
N LEU A 168 -16.99 5.11 12.62
CA LEU A 168 -17.53 4.00 11.83
C LEU A 168 -18.55 3.22 12.68
N ASN A 169 -19.65 2.80 12.05
CA ASN A 169 -20.59 1.86 12.67
C ASN A 169 -20.14 0.40 12.45
N SER A 170 -20.83 -0.57 13.08
CA SER A 170 -20.46 -1.99 12.99
C SER A 170 -20.46 -2.56 11.56
N LEU A 171 -21.37 -2.09 10.70
CA LEU A 171 -21.42 -2.52 9.30
C LEU A 171 -20.21 -1.96 8.53
N ASP A 172 -19.83 -0.70 8.78
CA ASP A 172 -18.64 -0.11 8.17
C ASP A 172 -17.38 -0.91 8.51
N TRP A 173 -17.21 -1.33 9.77
CA TRP A 173 -16.09 -2.17 10.18
C TRP A 173 -16.06 -3.51 9.45
N LEU A 174 -17.22 -4.16 9.33
CA LEU A 174 -17.33 -5.43 8.62
C LEU A 174 -17.00 -5.26 7.13
N LEU A 175 -17.56 -4.25 6.47
CA LEU A 175 -17.31 -3.96 5.05
C LEU A 175 -15.86 -3.58 4.79
N ALA A 176 -15.24 -2.79 5.68
CA ALA A 176 -13.84 -2.44 5.59
C ALA A 176 -12.94 -3.69 5.66
N LEU A 177 -13.22 -4.60 6.60
CA LEU A 177 -12.49 -5.85 6.72
C LEU A 177 -12.67 -6.73 5.48
N ILE A 178 -13.91 -6.88 4.99
CA ILE A 178 -14.22 -7.65 3.76
C ILE A 178 -13.50 -7.05 2.55
N LEU A 179 -13.51 -5.73 2.38
CA LEU A 179 -12.84 -5.06 1.27
C LEU A 179 -11.32 -5.23 1.36
N GLY A 180 -10.75 -4.94 2.54
CA GLY A 180 -9.33 -5.07 2.83
C GLY A 180 -8.82 -6.48 2.58
N VAL A 181 -9.48 -7.48 3.16
CA VAL A 181 -9.13 -8.91 3.03
C VAL A 181 -9.49 -9.48 1.67
N GLY A 182 -10.60 -9.05 1.06
CA GLY A 182 -11.02 -9.50 -0.26
C GLY A 182 -10.00 -9.13 -1.34
N PHE A 183 -9.42 -7.93 -1.28
CA PHE A 183 -8.40 -7.49 -2.22
C PHE A 183 -7.12 -8.34 -2.12
N ILE A 184 -6.77 -8.84 -0.93
CA ILE A 184 -5.70 -9.83 -0.70
C ILE A 184 -5.90 -11.05 -1.60
N GLY A 185 -7.12 -11.61 -1.57
CA GLY A 185 -7.46 -12.80 -2.34
C GLY A 185 -7.24 -12.58 -3.83
N ILE A 186 -7.64 -11.42 -4.35
CA ILE A 186 -7.45 -11.06 -5.77
C ILE A 186 -5.97 -11.04 -6.13
N LEU A 187 -5.13 -10.37 -5.32
CA LEU A 187 -3.69 -10.30 -5.57
C LEU A 187 -3.01 -11.67 -5.46
N LEU A 188 -3.37 -12.48 -4.47
CA LEU A 188 -2.83 -13.84 -4.32
C LEU A 188 -3.19 -14.74 -5.49
N LEU A 189 -4.46 -14.72 -5.94
CA LEU A 189 -4.91 -15.47 -7.11
C LEU A 189 -4.15 -15.04 -8.36
N LYS A 190 -3.99 -13.74 -8.58
CA LYS A 190 -3.25 -13.20 -9.74
C LYS A 190 -1.77 -13.57 -9.70
N THR A 191 -1.14 -13.47 -8.54
CA THR A 191 0.27 -13.84 -8.34
C THR A 191 0.48 -15.34 -8.56
N THR A 192 -0.44 -16.16 -8.06
CA THR A 192 -0.39 -17.62 -8.24
C THR A 192 -0.62 -18.02 -9.69
N SER A 193 -1.52 -17.36 -10.43
CA SER A 193 -1.72 -17.64 -11.84
C SER A 193 -0.46 -17.34 -12.65
N LYS A 194 0.22 -16.22 -12.36
CA LYS A 194 1.47 -15.83 -13.00
C LYS A 194 2.64 -16.76 -12.70
N ARG A 195 2.62 -17.43 -11.54
CA ARG A 195 3.60 -18.46 -11.19
C ARG A 195 3.42 -19.77 -11.95
N LYS A 196 2.19 -20.07 -12.41
CA LYS A 196 1.81 -21.33 -13.09
C LYS A 196 1.79 -21.24 -14.62
N GLU A 197 1.93 -20.05 -15.20
CA GLU A 197 2.12 -19.91 -16.65
C GLU A 197 3.48 -20.54 -17.02
N GLU A 198 3.43 -21.77 -17.55
CA GLU A 198 4.48 -22.52 -18.27
C GLU A 198 4.51 -22.14 -19.75
#